data_AF-A0A6A1VKV4-F1
#
_entry.id   AF-A0A6A1VKV4-F1
#
_cell.length_a   1.000
_cell.length_b   1.000
_cell.length_c   1.000
_cell.angle_alpha   90.00
_cell.angle_beta   90.00
_cell.angle_gamma   90.00
#
_symmetry.space_group_name_H-M   'P 1'
#
loop_
_entity.id
_entity.type
_entity.pdbx_description
1 polymer ?
#
loop_
_entity_poly.entity_id
_entity_poly.type
_entity_poly.pdbx_seq_one_letter_code
_entity_poly.pdbx_strand_id
1 'polypeptide(L)'
;MDSKTVVVDKPHAVCIPSPFQSHIKAMLKFAKLLHRKGFHITFVNTEFNHQRFLKSGGPNSLDGLPDFRFETIPDSLPPSDINASQDLASVCESIMKNFLAPFSNLLVKLNTATSDNSSPPVTSIISDGFMAFTITAARELGIPIVMLFTIAACSLMAFKQFPSLMDNGLTPLKDESYLTNGYLDTVIDWIPGVPMLCWPFGGDQQTNCKYACNDWGIGMEIDNDVKREEVEKLVGELMEGEKGRRMKKKVMEWKNLAQEATGAHGSSSINLNNLVNEVLLSRG
;
A
#
# COMPACT_ATOMS: atom_id res chain seq x y z
N MET A 1 27.61 -11.20 -40.45
CA MET A 1 26.78 -12.30 -39.90
C MET A 1 26.65 -12.01 -38.42
N ASP A 2 25.71 -11.14 -38.12
CA ASP A 2 25.67 -10.48 -36.82
C ASP A 2 24.97 -11.39 -35.84
N SER A 3 25.60 -11.60 -34.69
CA SER A 3 25.05 -12.45 -33.66
C SER A 3 23.72 -11.86 -33.21
N LYS A 4 22.62 -12.57 -33.43
CA LYS A 4 21.35 -12.26 -32.77
C LYS A 4 21.56 -12.45 -31.28
N THR A 5 21.87 -11.36 -30.57
CA THR A 5 21.78 -11.33 -29.11
C THR A 5 20.37 -11.73 -28.73
N VAL A 6 20.23 -12.95 -28.23
CA VAL A 6 18.99 -13.43 -27.63
C VAL A 6 18.71 -12.49 -26.47
N VAL A 7 17.73 -11.61 -26.66
CA VAL A 7 17.16 -10.84 -25.56
C VAL A 7 16.55 -11.88 -24.63
N VAL A 8 17.20 -12.12 -23.49
CA VAL A 8 16.63 -12.95 -22.43
C VAL A 8 15.38 -12.21 -21.98
N ASP A 9 14.20 -12.78 -22.26
CA ASP A 9 12.91 -12.18 -21.93
C ASP A 9 12.89 -11.80 -20.45
N LYS A 10 13.03 -10.49 -20.18
CA LYS A 10 12.93 -9.96 -18.83
C LYS A 10 11.50 -10.14 -18.36
N PRO A 11 11.26 -10.74 -17.19
CA PRO A 11 9.92 -10.83 -16.63
C PRO A 11 9.38 -9.41 -16.43
N HIS A 12 8.14 -9.17 -16.84
CA HIS A 12 7.55 -7.85 -16.90
C HIS A 12 6.45 -7.75 -15.83
N ALA A 13 6.75 -6.97 -14.79
CA ALA A 13 5.80 -6.66 -13.73
C ALA A 13 5.11 -5.32 -13.99
N VAL A 14 3.78 -5.34 -14.06
CA VAL A 14 2.94 -4.13 -14.07
C VAL A 14 2.56 -3.82 -12.63
N CYS A 15 3.11 -2.73 -12.08
CA CYS A 15 2.90 -2.31 -10.70
C CYS A 15 1.83 -1.20 -10.65
N ILE A 16 0.69 -1.48 -10.01
CA ILE A 16 -0.44 -0.54 -9.89
C ILE A 16 -0.78 -0.26 -8.41
N PRO A 17 -0.31 0.87 -7.83
CA PRO A 17 -0.68 1.29 -6.48
C PRO A 17 -2.14 1.78 -6.42
N SER A 18 -2.71 1.81 -5.21
CA SER A 18 -3.86 2.69 -4.95
C SER A 18 -3.41 4.16 -5.09
N PRO A 19 -4.23 5.07 -5.66
CA PRO A 19 -3.81 6.44 -6.03
C PRO A 19 -3.53 7.40 -4.85
N PHE A 20 -3.24 6.89 -3.66
CA PHE A 20 -2.90 7.65 -2.46
C PHE A 20 -1.37 7.72 -2.24
N GLN A 21 -0.88 8.85 -1.74
CA GLN A 21 0.56 9.15 -1.67
C GLN A 21 1.42 8.09 -0.94
N SER A 22 0.91 7.51 0.15
CA SER A 22 1.58 6.45 0.91
C SER A 22 1.69 5.14 0.11
N HIS A 23 0.59 4.73 -0.53
CA HIS A 23 0.47 3.54 -1.38
C HIS A 23 1.42 3.62 -2.58
N ILE A 24 1.39 4.74 -3.32
CA ILE A 24 2.30 4.99 -4.45
C ILE A 24 3.77 4.91 -3.99
N LYS A 25 4.12 5.53 -2.85
CA LYS A 25 5.49 5.53 -2.31
C LYS A 25 5.95 4.14 -1.84
N ALA A 26 5.04 3.31 -1.34
CA ALA A 26 5.33 1.93 -0.94
C ALA A 26 5.50 1.02 -2.17
N MET A 27 4.57 1.05 -3.11
CA MET A 27 4.64 0.30 -4.37
C MET A 27 5.89 0.70 -5.17
N LEU A 28 6.26 1.98 -5.21
CA LEU A 28 7.46 2.45 -5.94
C LEU A 28 8.77 1.93 -5.33
N LYS A 29 8.83 1.72 -4.00
CA LYS A 29 9.96 1.02 -3.36
C LYS A 29 9.98 -0.46 -3.77
N PHE A 30 8.83 -1.12 -3.77
CA PHE A 30 8.71 -2.54 -4.12
C PHE A 30 9.07 -2.80 -5.60
N ALA A 31 8.56 -1.97 -6.51
CA ALA A 31 8.91 -2.00 -7.93
C ALA A 31 10.43 -1.81 -8.16
N LYS A 32 11.10 -0.96 -7.37
CA LYS A 32 12.56 -0.79 -7.40
C LYS A 32 13.34 -1.98 -6.82
N LEU A 33 12.71 -2.84 -6.01
CA LEU A 33 13.29 -4.14 -5.60
C LEU A 33 13.15 -5.18 -6.71
N LEU A 34 12.00 -5.25 -7.39
CA LEU A 34 11.80 -6.13 -8.56
C LEU A 34 12.72 -5.75 -9.72
N HIS A 35 12.88 -4.46 -10.02
CA HIS A 35 13.83 -3.97 -11.03
C HIS A 35 15.27 -4.44 -10.75
N ARG A 36 15.71 -4.35 -9.49
CA ARG A 36 17.01 -4.89 -9.02
C ARG A 36 17.10 -6.42 -9.06
N LYS A 37 15.97 -7.13 -9.22
CA LYS A 37 15.89 -8.58 -9.47
C LYS A 37 15.80 -8.93 -10.97
N GLY A 38 15.92 -7.93 -11.87
CA GLY A 38 15.98 -8.12 -13.32
C GLY A 38 14.65 -7.93 -14.05
N PHE A 39 13.58 -7.52 -13.37
CA PHE A 39 12.27 -7.30 -13.99
C PHE A 39 12.25 -6.02 -14.83
N HIS A 40 11.59 -6.09 -15.99
CA HIS A 40 11.08 -4.89 -16.66
C HIS A 40 9.86 -4.38 -15.87
N ILE A 41 9.86 -3.11 -15.50
CA ILE A 41 8.79 -2.49 -14.71
C ILE A 41 7.98 -1.53 -15.57
N THR A 42 6.66 -1.72 -15.55
CA THR A 42 5.71 -0.66 -15.89
C THR A 42 5.01 -0.21 -14.62
N PHE A 43 5.24 1.04 -14.20
CA PHE A 43 4.59 1.62 -13.03
C PHE A 43 3.39 2.46 -13.46
N VAL A 44 2.19 2.10 -13.04
CA VAL A 44 0.95 2.76 -13.44
C VAL A 44 0.59 3.85 -12.45
N ASN A 45 0.47 5.10 -12.91
CA ASN A 45 -0.11 6.20 -12.16
C ASN A 45 -1.56 6.46 -12.63
N THR A 46 -2.38 7.14 -11.82
CA THR A 46 -3.50 7.89 -12.40
C THR A 46 -2.98 9.15 -13.09
N GLU A 47 -3.66 9.63 -14.12
CA GLU A 47 -3.28 10.85 -14.86
C GLU A 47 -3.08 12.05 -13.93
N PHE A 48 -3.98 12.28 -12.95
CA PHE A 48 -3.83 13.31 -11.93
C PHE A 48 -2.53 13.17 -11.11
N ASN A 49 -2.22 11.98 -10.60
CA ASN A 49 -1.00 11.74 -9.85
C ASN A 49 0.26 11.89 -10.73
N HIS A 50 0.21 11.41 -11.97
CA HIS A 50 1.31 11.55 -12.93
C HIS A 50 1.61 13.03 -13.19
N GLN A 51 0.59 13.85 -13.48
CA GLN A 51 0.74 15.30 -13.63
C GLN A 51 1.28 15.96 -12.34
N ARG A 52 0.82 15.54 -11.15
CA ARG A 52 1.27 16.07 -9.86
C ARG A 52 2.75 15.76 -9.60
N PHE A 53 3.26 14.60 -10.03
CA PHE A 53 4.69 14.30 -10.03
C PHE A 53 5.45 15.16 -11.03
N LEU A 54 5.00 15.30 -12.29
CA LEU A 54 5.65 16.18 -13.27
C LEU A 54 5.70 17.65 -12.80
N LYS A 55 4.64 18.15 -12.14
CA LYS A 55 4.59 19.50 -11.57
C LYS A 55 5.60 19.73 -10.43
N SER A 56 5.92 18.68 -9.66
CA SER A 56 6.77 18.77 -8.47
C SER A 56 8.22 18.34 -8.68
N GLY A 57 8.48 17.43 -9.63
CA GLY A 57 9.82 16.96 -10.02
C GLY A 57 10.35 17.54 -11.33
N GLY A 58 9.52 18.23 -12.11
CA GLY A 58 9.84 18.73 -13.46
C GLY A 58 9.39 17.76 -14.58
N PRO A 59 9.36 18.23 -15.83
CA PRO A 59 8.76 17.50 -16.96
C PRO A 59 9.43 16.16 -17.26
N ASN A 60 10.72 16.02 -16.95
CA ASN A 60 11.52 14.81 -17.17
C ASN A 60 11.55 13.83 -15.97
N SER A 61 10.82 14.14 -14.89
CA SER A 61 10.90 13.36 -13.63
C SER A 61 10.34 11.94 -13.71
N LEU A 62 9.62 11.60 -14.79
CA LEU A 62 9.05 10.29 -15.06
C LEU A 62 9.57 9.66 -16.38
N ASP A 63 10.64 10.19 -16.98
CA ASP A 63 11.29 9.63 -18.18
C ASP A 63 11.77 8.18 -17.97
N GLY A 64 12.03 7.81 -16.70
CA GLY A 64 12.27 6.43 -16.29
C GLY A 64 13.63 5.86 -16.70
N LEU A 65 13.63 4.57 -17.02
CA LEU A 65 14.75 3.80 -17.57
C LEU A 65 14.21 2.87 -18.68
N PRO A 66 15.04 2.32 -19.58
CA PRO A 66 14.58 1.40 -20.65
C PRO A 66 13.84 0.15 -20.15
N ASP A 67 14.02 -0.22 -18.88
CA ASP A 67 13.31 -1.29 -18.19
C ASP A 67 12.61 -0.83 -16.89
N PHE A 68 12.35 0.47 -16.73
CA PHE A 68 11.50 1.04 -15.70
C PHE A 68 10.75 2.26 -16.25
N ARG A 69 9.57 2.04 -16.85
CA ARG A 69 8.72 3.11 -17.40
C ARG A 69 7.56 3.46 -16.46
N PHE A 70 7.02 4.66 -16.67
CA PHE A 70 5.74 5.08 -16.10
C PHE A 70 4.67 5.13 -17.19
N GLU A 71 3.49 4.60 -16.90
CA GLU A 71 2.30 4.63 -17.76
C GLU A 71 1.13 5.26 -16.96
N THR A 72 0.04 5.61 -17.65
CA THR A 72 -1.14 6.22 -17.02
C THR A 72 -2.43 5.49 -17.35
N ILE A 73 -3.36 5.54 -16.39
CA ILE A 73 -4.79 5.37 -16.62
C ILE A 73 -5.53 6.64 -16.15
N PRO A 74 -6.66 7.01 -16.76
CA PRO A 74 -7.53 8.04 -16.21
C PRO A 74 -8.03 7.61 -14.83
N ASP A 75 -8.20 8.58 -13.93
CA ASP A 75 -8.96 8.38 -12.68
C ASP A 75 -10.47 8.54 -12.87
N SER A 76 -10.91 8.92 -14.08
CA SER A 76 -12.31 9.12 -14.46
C SER A 76 -13.08 10.06 -13.53
N LEU A 77 -12.40 11.05 -12.95
CA LEU A 77 -13.00 12.11 -12.14
C LEU A 77 -13.07 13.45 -12.90
N PRO A 78 -13.95 14.39 -12.48
CA PRO A 78 -13.92 15.76 -12.99
C PRO A 78 -12.57 16.45 -12.72
N PRO A 79 -12.08 17.34 -13.61
CA PRO A 79 -10.86 18.09 -13.36
C PRO A 79 -10.90 18.87 -12.04
N SER A 80 -9.86 18.71 -11.23
CA SER A 80 -9.72 19.32 -9.90
C SER A 80 -8.38 20.05 -9.78
N ASP A 81 -8.20 20.88 -8.75
CA ASP A 81 -6.90 21.52 -8.52
C ASP A 81 -5.84 20.48 -8.17
N ILE A 82 -4.84 20.37 -9.04
CA ILE A 82 -3.65 19.54 -8.88
C ILE A 82 -2.86 19.77 -7.58
N ASN A 83 -3.05 20.91 -6.89
CA ASN A 83 -2.49 21.17 -5.56
C ASN A 83 -3.32 20.52 -4.43
N ALA A 84 -4.64 20.43 -4.60
CA ALA A 84 -5.55 19.88 -3.61
C ALA A 84 -5.41 18.35 -3.47
N SER A 85 -6.06 17.77 -2.46
CA SER A 85 -6.33 16.33 -2.43
C SER A 85 -7.63 16.04 -3.19
N GLN A 86 -7.68 14.94 -3.93
CA GLN A 86 -8.94 14.44 -4.47
C GLN A 86 -9.83 13.93 -3.33
N ASP A 87 -11.15 14.01 -3.50
CA ASP A 87 -12.09 13.44 -2.52
C ASP A 87 -11.95 11.91 -2.45
N LEU A 88 -11.88 11.39 -1.22
CA LEU A 88 -11.65 9.98 -0.95
C LEU A 88 -12.84 9.11 -1.39
N ALA A 89 -14.07 9.56 -1.19
CA ALA A 89 -15.27 8.80 -1.58
C ALA A 89 -15.37 8.69 -3.11
N SER A 90 -15.19 9.81 -3.81
CA SER A 90 -15.18 9.89 -5.28
C SER A 90 -14.08 9.03 -5.90
N VAL A 91 -12.87 9.05 -5.35
CA VAL A 91 -11.75 8.21 -5.82
C VAL A 91 -12.07 6.72 -5.62
N CYS A 92 -12.58 6.33 -4.46
CA CYS A 92 -12.98 4.94 -4.19
C CYS A 92 -14.13 4.47 -5.10
N GLU A 93 -15.14 5.32 -5.34
CA GLU A 93 -16.23 5.03 -6.27
C GLU A 93 -15.71 4.83 -7.71
N SER A 94 -14.80 5.69 -8.16
CA SER A 94 -14.22 5.59 -9.50
C SER A 94 -13.34 4.34 -9.67
N ILE A 95 -12.54 3.97 -8.65
CA ILE A 95 -11.77 2.71 -8.61
C ILE A 95 -12.70 1.49 -8.78
N MET A 96 -13.88 1.50 -8.15
CA MET A 96 -14.83 0.40 -8.24
C MET A 96 -15.57 0.33 -9.58
N LYS A 97 -15.86 1.48 -10.22
CA LYS A 97 -16.73 1.54 -11.41
C LYS A 97 -15.99 1.70 -12.74
N ASN A 98 -14.91 2.44 -12.76
CA ASN A 98 -14.35 3.02 -14.00
C ASN A 98 -12.97 2.45 -14.38
N PHE A 99 -12.14 2.04 -13.42
CA PHE A 99 -10.72 1.72 -13.65
C PHE A 99 -10.47 0.42 -14.43
N LEU A 100 -11.43 -0.51 -14.47
CA LEU A 100 -11.26 -1.83 -15.10
C LEU A 100 -10.92 -1.73 -16.59
N ALA A 101 -11.77 -1.07 -17.39
CA ALA A 101 -11.58 -1.03 -18.84
C ALA A 101 -10.30 -0.27 -19.27
N PRO A 102 -9.94 0.91 -18.71
CA PRO A 102 -8.67 1.56 -19.02
C PRO A 102 -7.45 0.72 -18.65
N PHE A 103 -7.48 -0.01 -17.52
CA PHE A 103 -6.37 -0.88 -17.11
C PHE A 103 -6.24 -2.12 -18.00
N SER A 104 -7.35 -2.79 -18.35
CA SER A 104 -7.34 -3.90 -19.32
C SER A 104 -6.83 -3.44 -20.69
N ASN A 105 -7.24 -2.25 -21.16
CA ASN A 105 -6.74 -1.65 -22.40
C ASN A 105 -5.22 -1.36 -22.34
N LEU A 106 -4.71 -0.89 -21.19
CA LEU A 106 -3.28 -0.69 -20.97
C LEU A 106 -2.51 -2.02 -21.01
N LEU A 107 -3.01 -3.07 -20.35
CA LEU A 107 -2.38 -4.40 -20.40
C LEU A 107 -2.35 -4.97 -21.83
N VAL A 108 -3.42 -4.79 -22.61
CA VAL A 108 -3.46 -5.17 -24.03
C VAL A 108 -2.45 -4.35 -24.85
N LYS A 109 -2.38 -3.03 -24.68
CA LYS A 109 -1.37 -2.14 -25.31
C LYS A 109 0.06 -2.61 -25.02
N LEU A 110 0.36 -2.94 -23.77
CA LEU A 110 1.70 -3.39 -23.34
C LEU A 110 2.06 -4.74 -23.98
N ASN A 111 1.08 -5.63 -24.17
CA ASN A 111 1.27 -6.91 -24.83
C ASN A 111 1.34 -6.82 -26.36
N THR A 112 0.64 -5.88 -27.00
CA THR A 112 0.76 -5.68 -28.47
C THR A 112 2.08 -5.01 -28.87
N ALA A 113 2.58 -4.06 -28.07
CA ALA A 113 3.87 -3.38 -28.31
C ALA A 113 5.11 -4.30 -28.33
N THR A 114 4.94 -5.60 -28.03
CA THR A 114 5.96 -6.64 -28.14
C THR A 114 6.31 -6.98 -29.59
N SER A 115 5.40 -6.79 -30.56
CA SER A 115 5.65 -7.03 -32.00
C SER A 115 6.84 -6.25 -32.54
N ASP A 116 7.08 -5.08 -31.94
CA ASP A 116 8.04 -4.09 -32.41
C ASP A 116 9.39 -4.24 -31.67
N ASN A 117 9.56 -5.31 -30.88
CA ASN A 117 10.68 -5.57 -29.96
C ASN A 117 10.91 -4.45 -28.91
N SER A 118 9.92 -3.59 -28.68
CA SER A 118 10.04 -2.42 -27.79
C SER A 118 10.00 -2.77 -26.29
N SER A 119 9.45 -3.93 -25.94
CA SER A 119 9.23 -4.40 -24.57
C SER A 119 8.94 -5.90 -24.52
N PRO A 120 9.25 -6.61 -23.42
CA PRO A 120 8.74 -7.96 -23.17
C PRO A 120 7.23 -7.96 -22.86
N PRO A 121 6.50 -9.07 -23.12
CA PRO A 121 5.10 -9.23 -22.74
C PRO A 121 4.93 -9.18 -21.22
N VAL A 122 3.77 -8.70 -20.74
CA VAL A 122 3.43 -8.66 -19.30
C VAL A 122 3.37 -10.08 -18.74
N THR A 123 4.24 -10.39 -17.78
CA THR A 123 4.29 -11.71 -17.12
C THR A 123 3.61 -11.71 -15.76
N SER A 124 3.42 -10.55 -15.12
CA SER A 124 2.76 -10.45 -13.82
C SER A 124 2.21 -9.05 -13.52
N ILE A 125 1.20 -9.01 -12.64
CA ILE A 125 0.62 -7.78 -12.09
C ILE A 125 0.91 -7.74 -10.58
N ILE A 126 1.50 -6.63 -10.11
CA ILE A 126 1.61 -6.31 -8.68
C ILE A 126 0.58 -5.22 -8.39
N SER A 127 -0.55 -5.64 -7.81
CA SER A 127 -1.67 -4.75 -7.53
C SER A 127 -1.71 -4.37 -6.06
N ASP A 128 -2.11 -3.14 -5.76
CA ASP A 128 -2.47 -2.74 -4.41
C ASP A 128 -3.73 -3.49 -3.92
N GLY A 129 -3.75 -3.84 -2.64
CA GLY A 129 -4.90 -4.50 -1.99
C GLY A 129 -6.25 -3.81 -2.21
N PHE A 130 -6.29 -2.48 -2.36
CA PHE A 130 -7.54 -1.74 -2.62
C PHE A 130 -7.95 -1.68 -4.11
N MET A 131 -7.08 -2.08 -5.04
CA MET A 131 -7.33 -1.98 -6.49
C MET A 131 -7.99 -3.27 -7.03
N ALA A 132 -9.04 -3.74 -6.36
CA ALA A 132 -9.60 -5.09 -6.53
C ALA A 132 -10.06 -5.44 -7.96
N PHE A 133 -10.42 -4.44 -8.79
CA PHE A 133 -10.76 -4.64 -10.22
C PHE A 133 -9.64 -5.33 -11.02
N THR A 134 -8.38 -5.15 -10.61
CA THR A 134 -7.21 -5.77 -11.25
C THR A 134 -7.26 -7.30 -11.25
N ILE A 135 -7.96 -7.92 -10.28
CA ILE A 135 -8.18 -9.37 -10.21
C ILE A 135 -9.04 -9.85 -11.40
N THR A 136 -9.99 -9.03 -11.84
CA THR A 136 -10.81 -9.29 -13.03
C THR A 136 -9.96 -9.19 -14.29
N ALA A 137 -9.23 -8.07 -14.49
CA ALA A 137 -8.34 -7.89 -15.63
C ALA A 137 -7.26 -8.99 -15.74
N ALA A 138 -6.67 -9.37 -14.61
CA ALA A 138 -5.70 -10.47 -14.51
C ALA A 138 -6.30 -11.82 -14.95
N ARG A 139 -7.54 -12.12 -14.51
CA ARG A 139 -8.25 -13.34 -14.89
C ARG A 139 -8.63 -13.35 -16.38
N GLU A 140 -9.13 -12.23 -16.89
CA GLU A 140 -9.54 -12.08 -18.30
C GLU A 140 -8.37 -12.23 -19.28
N LEU A 141 -7.17 -11.78 -18.89
CA LEU A 141 -5.96 -11.84 -19.71
C LEU A 141 -5.03 -13.02 -19.37
N GLY A 142 -5.37 -13.85 -18.38
CA GLY A 142 -4.56 -15.00 -17.95
C GLY A 142 -3.24 -14.64 -17.26
N ILE A 143 -3.11 -13.42 -16.71
CA ILE A 143 -1.86 -12.89 -16.14
C ILE A 143 -1.80 -13.18 -14.63
N PRO A 144 -0.72 -13.78 -14.09
CA PRO A 144 -0.50 -13.93 -12.65
C PRO A 144 -0.56 -12.60 -11.89
N ILE A 145 -1.30 -12.55 -10.78
CA ILE A 145 -1.49 -11.35 -9.96
C ILE A 145 -1.09 -11.57 -8.50
N VAL A 146 -0.39 -10.60 -7.93
CA VAL A 146 -0.02 -10.51 -6.51
C VAL A 146 -0.65 -9.27 -5.90
N MET A 147 -1.37 -9.44 -4.79
CA MET A 147 -1.97 -8.34 -4.03
C MET A 147 -1.03 -7.87 -2.92
N LEU A 148 -0.47 -6.67 -3.07
CA LEU A 148 0.37 -5.99 -2.09
C LEU A 148 -0.48 -5.07 -1.21
N PHE A 149 -0.65 -5.42 0.05
CA PHE A 149 -1.28 -4.56 1.04
C PHE A 149 -0.23 -3.65 1.69
N THR A 150 -0.30 -2.34 1.42
CA THR A 150 0.65 -1.34 1.96
C THR A 150 0.15 -0.65 3.24
N ILE A 151 -0.95 -1.15 3.82
CA ILE A 151 -1.44 -0.84 5.17
C ILE A 151 -0.72 -1.69 6.22
N ALA A 152 -0.91 -1.41 7.52
CA ALA A 152 -0.33 -2.26 8.56
C ALA A 152 -0.95 -3.67 8.54
N ALA A 153 -0.17 -4.70 8.90
CA ALA A 153 -0.65 -6.08 8.92
C ALA A 153 -1.82 -6.29 9.90
N CYS A 154 -1.83 -5.52 10.98
CA CYS A 154 -2.86 -5.51 12.00
C CYS A 154 -4.17 -4.83 11.48
N SER A 155 -4.06 -3.81 10.62
CA SER A 155 -5.18 -3.27 9.83
C SER A 155 -5.74 -4.28 8.81
N LEU A 156 -4.86 -5.01 8.12
CA LEU A 156 -5.27 -6.06 7.19
C LEU A 156 -6.03 -7.19 7.88
N MET A 157 -5.69 -7.51 9.14
CA MET A 157 -6.47 -8.44 9.96
C MET A 157 -7.88 -7.91 10.26
N ALA A 158 -8.04 -6.62 10.56
CA ALA A 158 -9.37 -6.01 10.73
C ALA A 158 -10.22 -6.10 9.44
N PHE A 159 -9.64 -5.79 8.27
CA PHE A 159 -10.31 -5.97 6.98
C PHE A 159 -10.67 -7.45 6.71
N LYS A 160 -9.80 -8.41 7.04
CA LYS A 160 -10.12 -9.85 6.90
C LYS A 160 -11.24 -10.31 7.82
N GLN A 161 -11.39 -9.70 8.99
CA GLN A 161 -12.47 -9.99 9.94
C GLN A 161 -13.75 -9.18 9.66
N PHE A 162 -13.80 -8.34 8.62
CA PHE A 162 -14.98 -7.53 8.31
C PHE A 162 -16.28 -8.35 8.14
N PRO A 163 -16.30 -9.56 7.53
CA PRO A 163 -17.47 -10.44 7.55
C PRO A 163 -17.89 -10.82 8.97
N SER A 164 -16.94 -11.29 9.79
CA SER A 164 -17.16 -11.62 11.20
C SER A 164 -17.70 -10.43 12.01
N LEU A 165 -17.24 -9.21 11.72
CA LEU A 165 -17.73 -7.98 12.35
C LEU A 165 -19.18 -7.65 11.91
N MET A 166 -19.55 -7.92 10.65
CA MET A 166 -20.95 -7.79 10.20
C MET A 166 -21.85 -8.84 10.85
N ASP A 167 -21.41 -10.11 10.87
CA ASP A 167 -22.16 -11.23 11.45
C ASP A 167 -22.42 -11.06 12.95
N ASN A 168 -21.51 -10.37 13.66
CA ASN A 168 -21.65 -10.01 15.09
C ASN A 168 -22.32 -8.63 15.31
N GLY A 169 -22.79 -7.94 14.26
CA GLY A 169 -23.49 -6.65 14.35
C GLY A 169 -22.62 -5.48 14.82
N LEU A 170 -21.30 -5.57 14.63
CA LEU A 170 -20.31 -4.54 14.99
C LEU A 170 -20.05 -3.53 13.86
N THR A 171 -20.49 -3.84 12.64
CA THR A 171 -20.40 -2.96 11.45
C THR A 171 -21.50 -3.33 10.44
N PRO A 172 -22.03 -2.40 9.63
CA PRO A 172 -21.80 -0.95 9.63
C PRO A 172 -22.29 -0.29 10.93
N LEU A 173 -21.70 0.85 11.27
CA LEU A 173 -22.23 1.72 12.32
C LEU A 173 -23.62 2.23 11.91
N LYS A 174 -24.53 2.38 12.87
CA LYS A 174 -25.93 2.74 12.57
C LYS A 174 -26.09 4.21 12.19
N ASP A 175 -25.27 5.06 12.78
CA ASP A 175 -25.26 6.52 12.60
C ASP A 175 -23.93 7.10 13.13
N GLU A 176 -23.68 8.38 12.86
CA GLU A 176 -22.42 9.06 13.21
C GLU A 176 -22.16 9.19 14.72
N SER A 177 -23.18 9.06 15.60
CA SER A 177 -22.96 9.12 17.05
C SER A 177 -22.07 7.99 17.55
N TYR A 178 -22.02 6.87 16.81
CA TYR A 178 -21.15 5.72 17.12
C TYR A 178 -19.65 6.05 17.01
N LEU A 179 -19.29 7.20 16.41
CA LEU A 179 -17.92 7.72 16.38
C LEU A 179 -17.52 8.45 17.68
N THR A 180 -18.47 8.87 18.51
CA THR A 180 -18.23 9.77 19.67
C THR A 180 -18.91 9.31 20.97
N ASN A 181 -19.83 8.33 20.92
CA ASN A 181 -20.56 7.81 22.08
C ASN A 181 -19.83 6.68 22.85
N GLY A 182 -18.53 6.45 22.56
CA GLY A 182 -17.71 5.40 23.16
C GLY A 182 -17.89 4.00 22.55
N TYR A 183 -18.70 3.82 21.50
CA TYR A 183 -18.89 2.50 20.89
C TYR A 183 -17.59 1.92 20.30
N LEU A 184 -16.71 2.75 19.73
CA LEU A 184 -15.40 2.31 19.20
C LEU A 184 -14.44 1.79 20.30
N ASP A 185 -14.67 2.17 21.55
CA ASP A 185 -13.89 1.71 22.72
C ASP A 185 -14.19 0.25 23.07
N THR A 186 -15.25 -0.35 22.50
CA THR A 186 -15.63 -1.76 22.66
C THR A 186 -14.41 -2.66 22.45
N VAL A 187 -13.96 -3.34 23.50
CA VAL A 187 -12.74 -4.16 23.45
C VAL A 187 -12.94 -5.33 22.50
N ILE A 188 -11.97 -5.51 21.60
CA ILE A 188 -11.84 -6.64 20.69
C ILE A 188 -10.43 -7.18 20.97
N ASP A 189 -10.36 -8.28 21.72
CA ASP A 189 -9.15 -8.75 22.43
C ASP A 189 -8.36 -9.83 21.67
N TRP A 190 -8.84 -10.27 20.50
CA TRP A 190 -8.27 -11.36 19.72
C TRP A 190 -7.28 -10.93 18.61
N ILE A 191 -6.70 -9.72 18.68
CA ILE A 191 -5.79 -9.17 17.64
C ILE A 191 -4.74 -8.22 18.26
N PRO A 192 -3.45 -8.20 17.83
CA PRO A 192 -2.40 -7.34 18.44
C PRO A 192 -1.66 -6.33 17.50
N GLY A 193 -1.14 -5.18 18.02
CA GLY A 193 -0.43 -4.15 17.21
C GLY A 193 0.42 -3.05 17.93
N VAL A 194 0.91 -2.03 17.18
CA VAL A 194 2.28 -1.44 17.22
C VAL A 194 2.54 -0.08 17.94
N PRO A 195 3.66 0.15 18.67
CA PRO A 195 4.09 1.93 19.39
C PRO A 195 3.91 3.25 18.61
N MET A 196 2.96 4.07 19.09
CA MET A 196 2.75 5.46 18.66
C MET A 196 2.17 6.31 19.80
N LEU A 197 2.51 7.60 19.86
CA LEU A 197 1.57 8.59 20.41
C LEU A 197 0.44 8.70 19.39
N CYS A 198 -0.79 8.41 19.79
CA CYS A 198 -1.87 8.18 18.87
C CYS A 198 -2.92 9.28 18.92
N TRP A 199 -3.31 9.72 17.73
CA TRP A 199 -4.49 10.54 17.50
C TRP A 199 -5.04 10.14 16.14
N PRO A 200 -6.05 9.26 16.10
CA PRO A 200 -6.58 8.73 14.85
C PRO A 200 -7.63 9.68 14.24
N PHE A 201 -7.42 10.09 12.98
CA PHE A 201 -8.40 10.93 12.25
C PHE A 201 -9.36 10.12 11.37
N GLY A 202 -9.01 8.88 10.99
CA GLY A 202 -9.90 8.02 10.22
C GLY A 202 -9.18 6.85 9.53
N GLY A 203 -9.97 5.99 8.88
CA GLY A 203 -9.46 4.79 8.21
C GLY A 203 -8.78 3.84 9.20
N ASP A 204 -7.66 3.24 8.79
CA ASP A 204 -6.95 2.27 9.63
C ASP A 204 -6.23 2.88 10.84
N GLN A 205 -6.18 4.21 10.96
CA GLN A 205 -5.52 4.91 12.07
C GLN A 205 -6.16 4.59 13.43
N GLN A 206 -7.49 4.48 13.51
CA GLN A 206 -8.20 4.11 14.74
C GLN A 206 -7.83 2.71 15.20
N THR A 207 -7.74 1.78 14.25
CA THR A 207 -7.29 0.41 14.46
C THR A 207 -5.83 0.41 14.95
N ASN A 208 -4.93 1.10 14.25
CA ASN A 208 -3.52 1.25 14.63
C ASN A 208 -3.31 1.92 16.01
N CYS A 209 -4.22 2.79 16.44
CA CYS A 209 -4.18 3.44 17.74
C CYS A 209 -4.40 2.46 18.91
N LYS A 210 -5.56 1.79 18.92
CA LYS A 210 -5.99 0.82 19.94
C LYS A 210 -4.89 -0.21 20.19
N TYR A 211 -4.40 -0.76 19.08
CA TYR A 211 -3.24 -1.62 18.99
C TYR A 211 -2.00 -1.09 19.72
N ALA A 212 -1.57 0.13 19.40
CA ALA A 212 -0.36 0.74 19.95
C ALA A 212 -0.38 0.82 21.49
N CYS A 213 -1.52 1.28 22.00
CA CYS A 213 -1.71 1.60 23.41
C CYS A 213 -1.86 0.34 24.26
N ASN A 214 -2.58 -0.67 23.75
CA ASN A 214 -3.03 -1.80 24.54
C ASN A 214 -2.16 -3.05 24.35
N ASP A 215 -1.85 -3.44 23.11
CA ASP A 215 -1.42 -4.82 22.82
C ASP A 215 0.09 -5.01 22.83
N TRP A 216 0.83 -4.39 21.90
CA TRP A 216 2.29 -4.39 22.05
C TRP A 216 2.66 -3.46 23.23
N GLY A 217 1.76 -2.54 23.62
CA GLY A 217 1.84 -1.75 24.84
C GLY A 217 3.04 -0.81 24.80
N ILE A 218 3.14 -0.08 23.69
CA ILE A 218 4.27 0.80 23.32
C ILE A 218 3.79 2.23 23.00
N GLY A 219 2.48 2.48 22.99
CA GLY A 219 1.85 3.76 22.68
C GLY A 219 1.05 4.40 23.82
N MET A 220 0.57 5.62 23.56
CA MET A 220 -0.38 6.35 24.41
C MET A 220 -1.36 7.10 23.51
N GLU A 221 -2.64 7.06 23.85
CA GLU A 221 -3.70 7.79 23.15
C GLU A 221 -3.81 9.22 23.72
N ILE A 222 -4.13 10.16 22.84
CA ILE A 222 -4.47 11.54 23.21
C ILE A 222 -6.00 11.64 23.27
N ASP A 223 -6.53 12.30 24.29
CA ASP A 223 -7.98 12.48 24.48
C ASP A 223 -8.62 13.24 23.29
N ASN A 224 -9.88 12.91 22.99
CA ASN A 224 -10.67 13.58 21.96
C ASN A 224 -10.98 15.05 22.32
N ASP A 225 -11.04 15.40 23.61
CA ASP A 225 -11.15 16.79 24.09
C ASP A 225 -9.75 17.40 24.30
N VAL A 226 -9.15 17.78 23.17
CA VAL A 226 -7.73 18.11 23.06
C VAL A 226 -7.38 19.42 23.78
N LYS A 227 -6.77 19.29 24.96
CA LYS A 227 -6.22 20.41 25.72
C LYS A 227 -4.70 20.38 25.68
N ARG A 228 -4.11 21.58 25.56
CA ARG A 228 -2.65 21.76 25.52
C ARG A 228 -1.99 21.09 26.72
N GLU A 229 -2.60 21.23 27.88
CA GLU A 229 -2.09 20.81 29.18
C GLU A 229 -1.99 19.28 29.27
N GLU A 230 -2.97 18.56 28.73
CA GLU A 230 -2.94 17.09 28.65
C GLU A 230 -1.97 16.59 27.58
N VAL A 231 -1.84 17.29 26.44
CA VAL A 231 -0.81 16.99 25.44
C VAL A 231 0.61 17.21 26.00
N GLU A 232 0.84 18.32 26.72
CA GLU A 232 2.13 18.67 27.33
C GLU A 232 2.52 17.64 28.42
N LYS A 233 1.55 17.17 29.20
CA LYS A 233 1.67 16.09 30.18
C LYS A 233 1.95 14.72 29.54
N LEU A 234 1.27 14.36 28.44
CA LEU A 234 1.55 13.13 27.69
C LEU A 234 2.93 13.16 27.01
N VAL A 235 3.37 14.32 26.52
CA VAL A 235 4.74 14.51 26.00
C VAL A 235 5.77 14.35 27.12
N GLY A 236 5.54 14.93 28.30
CA GLY A 236 6.38 14.72 29.49
C GLY A 236 6.52 13.24 29.88
N GLU A 237 5.38 12.51 29.96
CA GLU A 237 5.38 11.09 30.31
C GLU A 237 6.04 10.20 29.23
N LEU A 238 6.00 10.58 27.95
CA LEU A 238 6.76 9.91 26.89
C LEU A 238 8.27 10.21 26.97
N MET A 239 8.63 11.45 27.25
CA MET A 239 10.02 11.92 27.22
C MET A 239 10.80 11.47 28.45
N GLU A 240 10.26 11.72 29.65
CA GLU A 240 10.95 11.56 30.93
C GLU A 240 10.21 10.62 31.91
N GLY A 241 8.96 10.28 31.61
CA GLY A 241 8.13 9.36 32.40
C GLY A 241 8.51 7.88 32.31
N GLU A 242 7.94 7.09 33.21
CA GLU A 242 8.27 5.67 33.34
C GLU A 242 7.47 4.77 32.39
N LYS A 243 6.29 5.20 31.95
CA LYS A 243 5.65 4.64 30.75
C LYS A 243 6.55 4.94 29.55
N GLY A 244 7.04 6.17 29.39
CA GLY A 244 8.01 6.57 28.37
C GLY A 244 9.25 5.66 28.27
N ARG A 245 9.94 5.41 29.39
CA ARG A 245 11.11 4.50 29.43
C ARG A 245 10.75 3.06 29.01
N ARG A 246 9.66 2.50 29.53
CA ARG A 246 9.22 1.13 29.20
C ARG A 246 8.83 0.98 27.72
N MET A 247 8.15 1.97 27.15
CA MET A 247 7.82 2.01 25.72
C MET A 247 9.09 2.11 24.87
N LYS A 248 10.05 2.98 25.24
CA LYS A 248 11.36 3.09 24.56
C LYS A 248 12.16 1.78 24.55
N LYS A 249 12.12 0.99 25.63
CA LYS A 249 12.75 -0.35 25.67
C LYS A 249 12.11 -1.29 24.64
N LYS A 250 10.78 -1.41 24.65
CA LYS A 250 10.04 -2.25 23.68
C LYS A 250 10.22 -1.78 22.23
N VAL A 251 10.35 -0.48 21.97
CA VAL A 251 10.70 0.07 20.64
C VAL A 251 12.05 -0.48 20.15
N MET A 252 13.05 -0.59 21.03
CA MET A 252 14.34 -1.17 20.66
C MET A 252 14.26 -2.68 20.43
N GLU A 253 13.42 -3.40 21.19
CA GLU A 253 13.14 -4.82 20.98
C GLU A 253 12.48 -5.06 19.59
N TRP A 254 11.43 -4.30 19.25
CA TRP A 254 10.78 -4.32 17.93
C TRP A 254 11.72 -3.89 16.79
N LYS A 255 12.60 -2.91 17.02
CA LYS A 255 13.61 -2.49 16.05
C LYS A 255 14.59 -3.62 15.75
N ASN A 256 15.09 -4.32 16.76
CA ASN A 256 16.01 -5.44 16.57
C ASN A 256 15.34 -6.57 15.77
N LEU A 257 14.11 -6.96 16.14
CA LEU A 257 13.33 -7.95 15.39
C LEU A 257 13.09 -7.55 13.93
N ALA A 258 12.83 -6.27 13.66
CA ALA A 258 12.70 -5.75 12.29
C ALA A 258 14.04 -5.78 11.51
N GLN A 259 15.17 -5.52 12.17
CA GLN A 259 16.51 -5.63 11.57
C GLN A 259 16.89 -7.09 11.29
N GLU A 260 16.55 -8.02 12.18
CA GLU A 260 16.72 -9.47 11.98
C GLU A 260 15.85 -9.97 10.82
N ALA A 261 14.56 -9.62 10.80
CA ALA A 261 13.62 -9.99 9.73
C ALA A 261 14.00 -9.43 8.36
N THR A 262 14.69 -8.28 8.28
CA THR A 262 15.17 -7.65 7.04
C THR A 262 16.65 -7.91 6.73
N GLY A 263 17.36 -8.69 7.56
CA GLY A 263 18.72 -9.13 7.30
C GLY A 263 18.82 -10.07 6.08
N ALA A 264 20.05 -10.39 5.65
CA ALA A 264 20.29 -11.19 4.44
C ALA A 264 19.60 -12.58 4.45
N HIS A 265 19.44 -13.16 5.63
CA HIS A 265 18.73 -14.42 5.88
C HIS A 265 17.46 -14.24 6.72
N GLY A 266 16.97 -13.00 6.83
CA GLY A 266 15.77 -12.66 7.58
C GLY A 266 14.49 -13.10 6.88
N SER A 267 13.42 -13.31 7.66
CA SER A 267 12.13 -13.82 7.16
C SER A 267 11.51 -12.99 6.03
N SER A 268 11.67 -11.66 6.06
CA SER A 268 11.16 -10.77 5.00
C SER A 268 12.01 -10.86 3.73
N SER A 269 13.32 -11.07 3.86
CA SER A 269 14.24 -11.30 2.74
C SER A 269 13.99 -12.66 2.09
N ILE A 270 13.71 -13.69 2.89
CA ILE A 270 13.29 -15.02 2.40
C ILE A 270 11.95 -14.89 1.68
N ASN A 271 10.92 -14.32 2.30
CA ASN A 271 9.60 -14.14 1.68
C ASN A 271 9.66 -13.36 0.35
N LEU A 272 10.53 -12.35 0.24
CA LEU A 272 10.76 -11.62 -1.02
C LEU A 272 11.45 -12.50 -2.09
N ASN A 273 12.41 -13.34 -1.71
CA ASN A 273 13.06 -14.27 -2.63
C ASN A 273 12.09 -15.36 -3.11
N ASN A 274 11.29 -15.94 -2.21
CA ASN A 274 10.25 -16.91 -2.54
C ASN A 274 9.19 -16.28 -3.46
N LEU A 275 8.68 -15.09 -3.13
CA LEU A 275 7.74 -14.37 -4.00
C LEU A 275 8.29 -14.15 -5.43
N VAL A 276 9.56 -13.81 -5.56
CA VAL A 276 10.20 -13.72 -6.88
C VAL A 276 10.31 -15.08 -7.55
N ASN A 277 10.93 -16.07 -6.91
CA ASN A 277 11.32 -17.33 -7.54
C ASN A 277 10.15 -18.32 -7.75
N GLU A 278 9.21 -18.36 -6.80
CA GLU A 278 8.16 -19.39 -6.66
C GLU A 278 6.77 -18.90 -7.09
N VAL A 279 6.62 -17.60 -7.39
CA VAL A 279 5.34 -16.99 -7.83
C VAL A 279 5.48 -16.09 -9.06
N LEU A 280 6.51 -15.23 -9.12
CA LEU A 280 6.68 -14.28 -10.23
C LEU A 280 7.56 -14.80 -11.38
N LEU A 281 8.42 -15.80 -11.13
CA LEU A 281 9.26 -16.47 -12.13
C LEU A 281 8.84 -17.92 -12.41
N SER A 282 7.97 -18.49 -11.57
CA SER A 282 7.37 -19.81 -11.76
C SER A 282 6.47 -19.80 -13.00
N ARG A 283 6.92 -20.44 -14.08
CA ARG A 283 6.07 -20.70 -15.25
C ARG A 283 5.05 -21.79 -14.90
N GLY A 284 3.77 -21.42 -14.88
CA GLY A 284 2.65 -22.35 -15.01
C GLY A 284 2.42 -22.76 -16.46
#